data_AF-A0A926PYA1-F1
#
_entry.id   AF-A0A926PYA1-F1
#
_cell.length_a   1.000
_cell.length_b   1.000
_cell.length_c   1.000
_cell.angle_alpha   90.00
_cell.angle_beta   90.00
_cell.angle_gamma   90.00
#
_symmetry.space_group_name_H-M   'P 1'
#
loop_
_entity.id
_entity.type
_entity.pdbx_description
1 polymer ?
#
loop_
_entity_poly.entity_id
_entity_poly.type
_entity_poly.pdbx_seq_one_letter_code
_entity_poly.pdbx_strand_id
1 'polypeptide(L)'
;MTAITPQFSDEELQEICNISDVISCECPAYLVGLLREVRKFRYYTANCPKEEPQALEIHQWLEGETLHVERLMSEIIYKFMQREGLLDENGQLVPRLLADRAYQAAIKQHDSAGYY
;
A
#
# COMPACT_ATOMS: atom_id res chain seq x y z
N MET A 1 -12.42 17.33 -11.79
CA MET A 1 -11.48 17.37 -10.65
C MET A 1 -10.66 16.10 -10.72
N THR A 2 -9.40 16.19 -11.15
CA THR A 2 -8.51 15.02 -11.15
C THR A 2 -8.14 14.77 -9.70
N ALA A 3 -8.69 13.72 -9.08
CA ALA A 3 -8.28 13.33 -7.74
C ALA A 3 -6.77 13.03 -7.81
N ILE A 4 -5.97 13.71 -7.00
CA ILE A 4 -4.56 13.38 -6.83
C ILE A 4 -4.55 12.01 -6.19
N THR A 5 -4.19 10.98 -6.96
CA THR A 5 -4.02 9.65 -6.39
C THR A 5 -2.81 9.69 -5.46
N PRO A 6 -2.97 9.32 -4.18
CA PRO A 6 -1.86 9.27 -3.25
C PRO A 6 -0.81 8.30 -3.77
N GLN A 7 0.42 8.77 -3.90
CA GLN A 7 1.53 7.99 -4.39
C GLN A 7 2.49 7.77 -3.24
N PHE A 8 2.48 6.55 -2.70
CA PHE A 8 3.37 6.17 -1.63
C PHE A 8 4.78 5.90 -2.16
N SER A 9 5.78 6.49 -1.51
CA SER A 9 7.18 6.13 -1.67
C SER A 9 7.44 4.71 -1.16
N ASP A 10 8.57 4.12 -1.53
CA ASP A 10 8.93 2.80 -1.04
C ASP A 10 9.22 2.81 0.47
N GLU A 11 9.70 3.93 1.02
CA GLU A 11 9.83 4.12 2.46
C GLU A 11 8.46 4.12 3.15
N GLU A 12 7.50 4.89 2.65
CA GLU A 12 6.13 4.93 3.20
C GLU A 12 5.46 3.56 3.14
N LEU A 13 5.61 2.82 2.03
CA LEU A 13 5.11 1.45 1.92
C LEU A 13 5.78 0.49 2.92
N GLN A 14 7.06 0.70 3.22
CA GLN A 14 7.77 -0.09 4.22
C GLN A 14 7.26 0.22 5.63
N GLU A 15 6.98 1.48 5.94
CA GLU A 15 6.34 1.88 7.19
C GLU A 15 4.96 1.23 7.33
N ILE A 16 4.14 1.22 6.26
CA ILE A 16 2.84 0.52 6.20
C ILE A 16 2.98 -0.97 6.51
N CYS A 17 3.99 -1.64 5.95
CA CYS A 17 4.26 -3.04 6.27
C CYS A 17 4.57 -3.23 7.76
N ASN A 18 5.43 -2.39 8.34
CA ASN A 18 5.83 -2.49 9.74
C ASN A 18 4.66 -2.28 10.72
N ILE A 19 3.60 -1.59 10.30
CA ILE A 19 2.36 -1.41 11.08
C ILE A 19 1.53 -2.71 11.17
N SER A 20 1.71 -3.67 10.26
CA SER A 20 0.93 -4.91 10.22
C SER A 20 1.10 -5.73 11.50
N ASP A 21 2.31 -5.72 12.07
CA ASP A 21 2.64 -6.35 13.36
C ASP A 21 1.93 -5.63 14.53
N VAL A 22 1.76 -4.32 14.40
CA VAL A 22 1.16 -3.42 15.40
C VAL A 22 -0.35 -3.53 15.45
N ILE A 23 -1.03 -3.61 14.31
CA ILE A 23 -2.50 -3.70 14.24
C ILE A 23 -3.01 -5.14 14.35
N SER A 24 -2.11 -6.13 14.52
CA SER A 24 -2.43 -7.56 14.53
C SER A 24 -3.30 -7.99 13.34
N CYS A 25 -3.09 -7.36 12.19
CA CYS A 25 -3.72 -7.70 10.91
C CYS A 25 -2.66 -7.57 9.83
N GLU A 26 -2.45 -8.66 9.10
CA GLU A 26 -1.46 -8.76 8.02
C GLU A 26 -1.91 -8.00 6.75
N CYS A 27 -3.14 -7.46 6.78
CA CYS A 27 -3.80 -6.81 5.66
C CYS A 27 -2.98 -5.68 5.01
N PRO A 28 -2.30 -4.77 5.76
CA PRO A 28 -1.45 -3.74 5.17
C PRO A 28 -0.28 -4.35 4.39
N ALA A 29 0.44 -5.31 4.98
CA ALA A 29 1.53 -6.00 4.31
C ALA A 29 1.06 -6.73 3.04
N TYR A 30 -0.10 -7.39 3.07
CA TYR A 30 -0.68 -8.02 1.87
C TYR A 30 -1.01 -7.00 0.77
N LEU A 31 -1.65 -5.88 1.11
CA LEU A 31 -1.98 -4.83 0.14
C LEU A 31 -0.71 -4.21 -0.47
N VAL A 32 0.31 -3.92 0.35
CA VAL A 32 1.61 -3.43 -0.12
C VAL A 32 2.28 -4.46 -1.02
N GLY A 33 2.23 -5.75 -0.67
CA GLY A 33 2.75 -6.84 -1.48
C GLY A 33 2.10 -6.89 -2.86
N LEU A 34 0.77 -6.82 -2.94
CA LEU A 34 0.04 -6.77 -4.20
C LEU A 34 0.41 -5.54 -5.04
N LEU A 35 0.52 -4.35 -4.41
CA LEU A 35 0.95 -3.14 -5.11
C LEU A 35 2.37 -3.29 -5.68
N ARG A 36 3.30 -3.92 -4.93
CA ARG A 36 4.66 -4.21 -5.40
C ARG A 36 4.65 -5.15 -6.61
N GLU A 37 3.83 -6.20 -6.62
CA GLU A 37 3.71 -7.09 -7.79
C GLU A 37 3.12 -6.37 -9.01
N VAL A 38 2.14 -5.49 -8.82
CA VAL A 38 1.60 -4.64 -9.90
C VAL A 38 2.69 -3.70 -10.45
N ARG A 39 3.46 -3.04 -9.59
CA ARG A 39 4.59 -2.18 -10.01
C ARG A 39 5.66 -2.96 -10.78
N LYS A 40 6.01 -4.17 -10.31
CA LYS A 40 6.95 -5.07 -11.01
C LYS A 40 6.42 -5.43 -12.40
N PHE A 41 5.15 -5.82 -12.50
CA PHE A 41 4.54 -6.15 -13.78
C PHE A 41 4.52 -4.95 -14.72
N ARG A 42 4.19 -3.74 -14.23
CA ARG A 42 4.24 -2.51 -15.02
C ARG A 42 5.65 -2.22 -15.54
N TYR A 43 6.66 -2.37 -14.68
CA TYR A 43 8.06 -2.21 -15.10
C TYR A 43 8.43 -3.22 -16.19
N TYR A 44 8.01 -4.47 -16.05
CA TYR A 44 8.23 -5.49 -17.06
C TYR A 44 7.54 -5.14 -18.39
N THR A 45 6.28 -4.72 -18.38
CA THR A 45 5.54 -4.41 -19.62
C THR A 45 6.11 -3.19 -20.35
N ALA A 46 6.61 -2.19 -19.60
CA ALA A 46 7.30 -1.03 -20.18
C ALA A 46 8.65 -1.38 -20.82
N ASN A 47 9.36 -2.38 -20.28
CA ASN A 47 10.71 -2.79 -20.71
C ASN A 47 10.75 -4.09 -21.52
N CYS A 48 9.60 -4.66 -21.87
CA CYS A 48 9.53 -5.90 -22.62
C CYS A 48 10.15 -5.71 -24.02
N PRO A 49 11.05 -6.60 -24.49
CA PRO A 49 11.61 -6.54 -25.84
C PRO A 49 10.50 -6.66 -26.90
N LYS A 50 10.42 -5.70 -27.81
CA LYS A 50 9.37 -5.63 -28.84
C LYS A 50 9.99 -5.99 -30.19
N GLU A 51 9.99 -7.28 -30.51
CA GLU A 51 10.56 -7.79 -31.76
C GLU A 51 9.63 -7.56 -32.96
N GLU A 52 8.32 -7.40 -32.72
CA GLU A 52 7.32 -7.14 -33.77
C GLU A 52 6.43 -5.92 -33.47
N PRO A 53 6.04 -5.11 -34.48
CA PRO A 53 5.16 -3.96 -34.30
C PRO A 53 3.79 -4.30 -33.70
N GLN A 54 3.26 -5.49 -33.98
CA GLN A 54 1.95 -5.92 -33.44
C GLN A 54 2.02 -6.24 -31.95
N ALA A 55 3.21 -6.57 -31.42
CA ALA A 55 3.44 -6.69 -29.99
C ALA A 55 3.45 -5.32 -29.28
N LEU A 56 3.77 -4.22 -29.98
CA LEU A 56 3.85 -2.89 -29.36
C LEU A 56 2.50 -2.42 -28.80
N GLU A 57 1.40 -2.63 -29.53
CA GLU A 57 0.06 -2.17 -29.15
C GLU A 57 -0.41 -2.85 -27.86
N ILE A 58 -0.29 -4.18 -27.78
CA ILE A 58 -0.68 -4.93 -26.58
C ILE A 58 0.17 -4.54 -25.37
N HIS A 59 1.47 -4.29 -25.55
CA HIS A 59 2.35 -3.87 -24.46
C HIS A 59 2.02 -2.45 -23.96
N GLN A 60 1.69 -1.51 -24.86
CA GLN A 60 1.25 -0.17 -24.47
C GLN A 60 -0.09 -0.22 -23.72
N TRP A 61 -1.03 -1.02 -24.20
CA TRP A 61 -2.29 -1.24 -23.51
C TRP A 61 -2.07 -1.85 -22.11
N LEU A 62 -1.25 -2.91 -22.00
CA LEU A 62 -0.91 -3.54 -20.72
C LEU A 62 -0.23 -2.58 -19.75
N GLU A 63 0.69 -1.72 -20.20
CA GLU A 63 1.29 -0.69 -19.36
C GLU A 63 0.22 0.26 -18.80
N GLY A 64 -0.71 0.69 -19.65
CA GLY A 64 -1.82 1.57 -19.28
C GLY A 64 -2.77 0.93 -18.26
N GLU A 65 -3.20 -0.30 -18.49
CA GLU A 65 -4.05 -1.05 -17.55
C GLU A 65 -3.32 -1.30 -16.22
N THR A 66 -2.04 -1.63 -16.27
CA THR A 66 -1.28 -1.86 -15.03
C THR A 66 -1.10 -0.57 -14.23
N LEU A 67 -0.92 0.58 -14.89
CA LEU A 67 -0.92 1.89 -14.23
C LEU A 67 -2.29 2.22 -13.59
N HIS A 68 -3.39 1.82 -14.23
CA HIS A 68 -4.72 1.95 -13.64
C HIS A 68 -4.86 1.12 -12.35
N VAL A 69 -4.43 -0.14 -12.39
CA VAL A 69 -4.43 -1.03 -11.20
C VAL A 69 -3.51 -0.48 -10.10
N GLU A 70 -2.33 0.03 -10.44
CA GLU A 70 -1.40 0.66 -9.48
C GLU A 70 -2.07 1.81 -8.71
N ARG A 71 -2.80 2.66 -9.44
CA ARG A 71 -3.56 3.79 -8.84
C ARG A 71 -4.68 3.30 -7.92
N LEU A 72 -5.46 2.32 -8.37
CA LEU A 72 -6.55 1.74 -7.59
C LEU A 72 -6.02 1.14 -6.27
N MET A 73 -4.93 0.37 -6.35
CA MET A 73 -4.29 -0.24 -5.20
C MET A 73 -3.77 0.82 -4.21
N SER A 74 -3.12 1.87 -4.72
CA SER A 74 -2.63 2.98 -3.90
C SER A 74 -3.78 3.70 -3.19
N GLU A 75 -4.89 3.91 -3.88
CA GLU A 75 -6.10 4.51 -3.30
C GLU A 75 -6.72 3.61 -2.20
N ILE A 76 -6.76 2.29 -2.40
CA ILE A 76 -7.25 1.34 -1.39
C ILE A 76 -6.38 1.40 -0.13
N ILE A 77 -5.05 1.39 -0.29
CA ILE A 77 -4.10 1.49 0.83
C ILE A 77 -4.31 2.81 1.58
N TYR A 78 -4.42 3.93 0.86
CA TYR A 78 -4.67 5.23 1.46
C TYR A 78 -5.97 5.26 2.25
N LYS A 79 -7.07 4.80 1.65
CA LYS A 79 -8.38 4.74 2.32
C LYS A 79 -8.36 3.82 3.55
N PHE A 80 -7.59 2.74 3.48
CA PHE A 80 -7.39 1.85 4.63
C PHE A 80 -6.64 2.59 5.75
N MET A 81 -5.49 3.22 5.47
CA MET A 81 -4.74 4.02 6.45
C MET A 81 -5.57 5.17 7.05
N GLN A 82 -6.40 5.82 6.24
CA GLN A 82 -7.32 6.86 6.67
C GLN A 82 -8.36 6.31 7.68
N ARG A 83 -8.95 5.15 7.39
CA ARG A 83 -9.93 4.49 8.28
C ARG A 83 -9.30 4.02 9.59
N GLU A 84 -8.02 3.64 9.54
CA GLU A 84 -7.26 3.30 10.73
C GLU A 84 -6.83 4.52 11.57
N GLY A 85 -7.02 5.74 11.03
CA GLY A 85 -6.66 6.99 11.70
C GLY A 85 -5.15 7.23 11.73
N LEU A 86 -4.43 6.78 10.71
CA LEU A 86 -2.96 6.82 10.65
C LEU A 86 -2.40 7.94 9.76
N LEU A 87 -3.29 8.75 9.17
CA LEU A 87 -2.94 9.88 8.31
C LEU A 87 -3.25 11.21 8.99
N ASP A 88 -2.45 12.24 8.71
CA ASP A 88 -2.74 13.62 9.09
C ASP A 88 -3.75 14.30 8.15
N GLU A 89 -4.01 15.59 8.39
CA GLU A 89 -4.88 16.43 7.55
C GLU A 89 -4.37 16.61 6.12
N ASN A 90 -3.08 16.36 5.87
CA ASN A 90 -2.44 16.41 4.55
C ASN A 90 -2.38 15.04 3.86
N GLY A 91 -2.91 13.99 4.51
CA GLY A 91 -2.88 12.62 3.99
C GLY A 91 -1.53 11.92 4.13
N GLN A 92 -0.62 12.47 4.96
CA GLN A 92 0.68 11.87 5.24
C GLN A 92 0.60 10.91 6.42
N LEU A 93 1.36 9.81 6.36
CA LEU A 93 1.51 8.91 7.51
C LEU A 93 2.11 9.67 8.69
N VAL A 94 1.54 9.47 9.87
CA VAL A 94 2.04 10.10 11.11
C VAL A 94 2.68 9.04 12.00
N PRO A 95 4.03 8.99 12.08
CA PRO A 95 4.74 7.97 12.86
C PRO A 95 4.30 7.87 14.33
N ARG A 96 3.91 9.01 14.92
CA ARG A 96 3.39 9.03 16.30
C ARG A 96 2.08 8.25 16.46
N LEU A 97 1.14 8.39 15.52
CA LEU A 97 -0.13 7.66 15.57
C LEU A 97 0.10 6.14 15.43
N LEU A 98 1.15 5.75 14.70
CA LEU A 98 1.60 4.36 14.59
C LEU A 98 2.10 3.83 15.93
N ALA A 99 2.96 4.60 16.60
CA ALA A 99 3.50 4.24 17.92
C ALA A 99 2.38 4.16 18.98
N ASP A 100 1.44 5.10 18.96
CA ASP A 100 0.31 5.11 19.89
C ASP A 100 -0.58 3.88 19.68
N ARG A 101 -0.87 3.50 18.42
CA ARG A 101 -1.60 2.27 18.08
C ARG A 101 -0.89 0.99 18.56
N ALA A 102 0.42 0.90 18.33
CA ALA A 102 1.27 -0.21 18.80
C ALA A 102 1.17 -0.39 20.31
N TYR A 103 1.30 0.72 21.02
CA TYR A 103 1.22 0.75 22.47
C TYR A 103 -0.17 0.30 22.98
N GLN A 104 -1.24 0.81 22.38
CA GLN A 104 -2.62 0.43 22.76
C GLN A 104 -2.91 -1.06 22.49
N ALA A 105 -2.41 -1.62 21.38
CA ALA A 105 -2.56 -3.05 21.08
C ALA A 105 -1.83 -3.92 22.11
N ALA A 106 -0.59 -3.55 22.48
CA ALA A 106 0.21 -4.28 23.46
C ALA A 106 -0.43 -4.28 24.87
N ILE A 107 -1.00 -3.14 25.31
CA ILE A 107 -1.69 -3.07 26.61
C ILE A 107 -2.94 -3.95 26.63
N LYS A 108 -3.77 -3.91 25.57
CA LYS A 108 -4.99 -4.74 25.52
C LYS A 108 -4.71 -6.23 25.62
N GLN A 109 -3.61 -6.70 25.02
CA GLN A 109 -3.17 -8.09 25.12
C GLN A 109 -2.74 -8.45 26.56
N HIS A 110 -2.07 -7.52 27.26
CA HIS A 110 -1.66 -7.72 28.64
C HIS A 110 -2.85 -7.77 29.63
N ASP A 111 -3.85 -6.91 29.47
CA ASP A 111 -5.05 -6.92 30.33
C ASP A 111 -5.92 -8.17 30.11
N SER A 112 -5.92 -8.74 28.90
CA SER A 112 -6.62 -10.00 28.62
C SER A 112 -5.92 -11.27 29.15
N ALA A 113 -4.65 -11.17 29.57
CA ALA A 113 -3.88 -12.29 30.12
C ALA A 113 -3.90 -12.34 31.66
N GLY A 114 -4.52 -11.35 32.33
CA GLY A 114 -4.48 -11.16 33.79
C GLY A 114 -5.61 -11.81 34.61
N TYR A 115 -6.45 -12.66 34.02
CA TYR A 115 -7.51 -13.39 34.75
C TYR A 115 -7.41 -14.89 34.51
N TYR A 116 -6.48 -15.54 35.20
CA TYR A 116 -6.55 -16.97 35.55
C TYR A 116 -5.89 -17.21 36.91
#